data_AF-A0A392PK40-F1
#
_entry.id   AF-A0A392PK40-F1
#
_cell.length_a   1.000
_cell.length_b   1.000
_cell.length_c   1.000
_cell.angle_alpha   90.00
_cell.angle_beta   90.00
_cell.angle_gamma   90.00
#
_symmetry.space_group_name_H-M   'P 1'
#
loop_
_entity.id
_entity.type
_entity.pdbx_description
1 polymer ?
#
loop_
_entity_poly.entity_id
_entity_poly.type
_entity_poly.pdbx_seq_one_letter_code
_entity_poly.pdbx_strand_id
1 'polypeptide(L)'
;MDISIIKEVFSIIISAAEVLGRHDDTIIKRVIESQSKLPPTKVARDGSIMEWAEDFQDPDEHHRHVSHLFGLFPGHTINLEKTPDLCKAVDYSLIKRGLFQEL
;
A
#
# COMPACT_ATOMS: atom_id res chain seq x y z
N MET A 1 -4.73 -4.21 2.55
CA MET A 1 -4.55 -4.70 1.16
C MET A 1 -5.39 -3.90 0.16
N ASP A 2 -6.72 -3.89 0.33
CA ASP A 2 -7.68 -3.31 -0.63
C ASP A 2 -7.35 -1.89 -1.07
N ILE A 3 -7.06 -1.01 -0.11
CA ILE A 3 -6.72 0.38 -0.38
C ILE A 3 -5.48 0.51 -1.27
N SER A 4 -4.45 -0.31 -1.02
CA SER A 4 -3.22 -0.32 -1.82
C SER A 4 -3.50 -0.79 -3.26
N ILE A 5 -4.34 -1.81 -3.44
CA ILE A 5 -4.73 -2.31 -4.77
C ILE A 5 -5.56 -1.28 -5.52
N ILE A 6 -6.56 -0.68 -4.87
CA ILE A 6 -7.40 0.36 -5.49
C ILE A 6 -6.52 1.55 -5.91
N LYS A 7 -5.58 1.97 -5.05
CA LYS A 7 -4.66 3.06 -5.36
C LYS A 7 -3.79 2.72 -6.58
N GLU A 8 -3.23 1.52 -6.66
CA GLU A 8 -2.44 1.05 -7.80
C GLU A 8 -3.27 1.05 -9.10
N VAL A 9 -4.47 0.46 -9.07
CA VAL A 9 -5.38 0.40 -10.22
C VAL A 9 -5.78 1.80 -10.68
N PHE A 10 -6.10 2.71 -9.76
CA PHE A 10 -6.44 4.09 -10.10
C PHE A 10 -5.26 4.82 -10.75
N SER A 11 -4.04 4.64 -10.23
CA SER A 11 -2.84 5.20 -10.86
C SER A 11 -2.63 4.65 -12.27
N ILE A 12 -2.81 3.34 -12.48
CA ILE A 12 -2.71 2.71 -13.81
C ILE A 12 -3.75 3.30 -14.77
N ILE A 13 -5.02 3.46 -14.33
CA ILE A 13 -6.08 4.05 -15.14
C ILE A 13 -5.74 5.49 -15.56
N ILE A 14 -5.26 6.31 -14.61
CA ILE A 14 -4.87 7.70 -14.87
C ILE A 14 -3.71 7.75 -15.88
N SER A 15 -2.64 6.99 -15.65
CA SER A 15 -1.49 6.93 -16.55
C SER A 15 -1.86 6.41 -17.94
N ALA A 16 -2.72 5.40 -18.04
CA ALA A 16 -3.21 4.91 -19.33
C ALA A 16 -4.02 5.98 -20.08
N ALA A 17 -4.86 6.74 -19.38
CA ALA A 17 -5.62 7.82 -19.97
C ALA A 17 -4.73 8.97 -20.47
N GLU A 18 -3.65 9.30 -19.77
CA GLU A 18 -2.64 10.25 -20.25
C GLU A 18 -2.02 9.79 -21.56
N VAL A 19 -1.53 8.53 -21.62
CA VAL A 19 -0.93 7.95 -22.83
C VAL A 19 -1.89 7.91 -24.01
N LEU A 20 -3.17 7.65 -23.76
CA LEU A 20 -4.22 7.58 -24.80
C LEU A 20 -4.78 8.97 -25.18
N GLY A 21 -4.35 10.06 -24.54
CA GLY A 21 -4.90 11.40 -24.78
C GLY A 21 -6.34 11.57 -24.30
N ARG A 22 -6.77 10.81 -23.29
CA ARG A 22 -8.14 10.76 -22.74
C ARG A 22 -8.26 11.31 -21.32
N HIS A 23 -7.28 12.07 -20.84
CA HIS A 23 -7.23 12.59 -19.48
C HIS A 23 -8.44 13.47 -19.09
N ASP A 24 -9.13 14.04 -20.07
CA ASP A 24 -10.32 14.87 -19.86
C ASP A 24 -11.64 14.11 -19.67
N ASP A 25 -11.64 12.80 -19.94
CA ASP A 25 -12.84 11.96 -19.81
C ASP A 25 -13.43 12.05 -18.39
N THR A 26 -14.75 12.17 -18.30
CA THR A 26 -15.47 12.29 -17.03
C THR A 26 -15.13 11.17 -16.04
N ILE A 27 -14.89 9.95 -16.54
CA ILE A 27 -14.51 8.82 -15.69
C ILE A 27 -13.13 9.02 -15.06
N ILE A 28 -12.17 9.61 -15.77
CA ILE A 28 -10.82 9.85 -15.25
C ILE A 28 -10.85 10.91 -14.15
N LYS A 29 -11.64 11.97 -14.35
CA LYS A 29 -11.88 13.00 -13.31
C LYS A 29 -12.47 12.37 -12.04
N ARG A 30 -13.43 11.45 -12.17
CA ARG A 30 -14.00 10.71 -11.02
C ARG A 30 -12.99 9.78 -10.35
N VAL A 31 -12.11 9.14 -11.11
CA VAL A 31 -11.03 8.28 -10.56
C VAL A 31 -10.06 9.12 -9.74
N ILE A 32 -9.59 10.25 -10.26
CA ILE A 32 -8.70 11.19 -9.54
C ILE A 32 -9.36 11.68 -8.24
N GLU A 33 -10.61 12.10 -8.32
CA GLU A 33 -11.37 12.57 -7.14
C GLU A 33 -11.59 11.45 -6.11
N SER A 34 -11.78 10.21 -6.56
CA SER A 34 -11.94 9.08 -5.65
C SER A 34 -10.60 8.66 -5.03
N GLN A 35 -9.51 8.70 -5.80
CA GLN A 35 -8.17 8.36 -5.33
C GLN A 35 -7.71 9.28 -4.19
N SER A 36 -8.03 10.58 -4.27
CA SER A 36 -7.67 11.56 -3.24
C SER A 36 -8.36 11.33 -1.89
N LYS A 37 -9.46 10.55 -1.88
CA LYS A 37 -10.22 10.20 -0.67
C LYS A 37 -9.74 8.89 -0.04
N LEU A 38 -8.86 8.13 -0.69
CA LEU A 38 -8.35 6.88 -0.15
C LEU A 38 -7.44 7.16 1.06
N PRO A 39 -7.59 6.40 2.17
CA PRO A 39 -6.74 6.58 3.33
C PRO A 39 -5.28 6.23 2.98
N PRO A 40 -4.30 6.92 3.58
CA PRO A 40 -2.89 6.57 3.39
C PRO A 40 -2.55 5.27 4.11
N THR A 41 -1.49 4.58 3.64
CA THR A 41 -0.83 3.53 4.41
C THR A 41 -0.24 4.13 5.68
N LYS A 42 -0.41 3.45 6.82
CA LYS A 42 0.01 3.92 8.14
C LYS A 42 0.93 2.91 8.82
N VAL A 43 1.73 3.43 9.75
CA VAL A 43 2.56 2.64 10.66
C VAL A 43 1.78 2.44 11.96
N ALA A 44 1.73 1.19 12.44
CA ALA A 44 1.08 0.79 13.68
C ALA A 44 1.93 1.20 14.90
N ARG A 45 1.35 1.11 16.11
CA ARG A 45 2.06 1.46 17.35
C ARG A 45 3.30 0.61 17.61
N ASP A 46 3.32 -0.64 17.14
CA ASP A 46 4.46 -1.55 17.28
C ASP A 46 5.55 -1.32 16.21
N GLY A 47 5.33 -0.41 15.26
CA GLY A 47 6.27 -0.11 14.18
C GLY A 47 6.01 -0.86 12.88
N SER A 48 5.05 -1.79 12.82
CA SER A 48 4.70 -2.50 11.58
C SER A 48 3.84 -1.65 10.65
N ILE A 49 3.66 -2.08 9.41
CA ILE A 49 2.59 -1.57 8.54
C ILE A 49 1.25 -2.04 9.11
N MET A 50 0.27 -1.13 9.17
CA MET A 50 -1.09 -1.48 9.58
C MET A 50 -1.72 -2.41 8.54
N GLU A 51 -2.16 -3.60 8.97
CA GLU A 51 -2.89 -4.53 8.11
C GLU A 51 -4.37 -4.12 7.95
N TRP A 52 -4.96 -3.60 9.02
CA TRP A 52 -6.36 -3.20 9.11
C TRP A 52 -6.49 -1.68 9.24
N ALA A 53 -7.71 -1.16 9.10
CA ALA A 53 -7.98 0.28 9.21
C ALA A 53 -7.75 0.83 10.64
N GLU A 54 -7.92 -0.04 11.63
CA GLU A 54 -7.68 0.23 13.05
C GLU A 54 -6.46 -0.54 13.52
N ASP A 55 -5.80 -0.01 14.55
CA ASP A 55 -4.64 -0.66 15.17
C ASP A 55 -5.14 -1.85 16.00
N PHE A 56 -5.01 -3.03 15.41
CA PHE A 56 -5.54 -4.29 15.89
C PHE A 56 -4.39 -5.25 16.22
N GLN A 57 -4.49 -5.94 17.36
CA GLN A 57 -3.53 -6.97 17.75
C GLN A 57 -3.77 -8.25 16.95
N ASP A 58 -2.77 -8.65 16.17
CA ASP A 58 -2.82 -9.85 15.34
C ASP A 58 -2.91 -11.12 16.22
N PRO A 59 -3.94 -11.96 16.05
CA PRO A 59 -4.04 -13.23 16.78
C PRO A 59 -3.06 -14.30 16.28
N ASP A 60 -2.49 -14.14 15.08
CA ASP A 60 -1.52 -15.06 14.47
C ASP A 60 -0.37 -14.26 13.85
N GLU A 61 0.60 -13.87 14.69
CA GLU A 61 1.72 -13.00 14.28
C GLU A 61 2.56 -13.59 13.13
N HIS A 62 2.59 -14.91 12.98
CA HIS A 62 3.35 -15.63 11.94
C HIS A 62 2.47 -16.09 10.77
N HIS A 63 1.29 -15.48 10.61
CA HIS A 63 0.39 -15.82 9.53
C HIS A 63 1.09 -15.68 8.16
N ARG A 64 1.08 -16.76 7.37
CA ARG A 64 1.88 -16.91 6.14
C ARG A 64 1.68 -15.81 5.07
N HIS A 65 0.53 -15.12 5.10
CA HIS A 65 0.19 -14.09 4.12
C HIS A 65 0.59 -12.72 4.61
N VAL A 66 1.24 -11.94 3.76
CA VAL A 66 1.63 -10.55 4.05
C VAL A 66 0.92 -9.57 3.12
N SER A 67 -0.38 -9.79 2.90
CA SER A 67 -1.20 -9.09 1.91
C SER A 67 -1.24 -7.57 2.08
N HIS A 68 -1.09 -7.07 3.31
CA HIS A 68 -0.99 -5.63 3.58
C HIS A 68 0.29 -5.00 3.02
N LEU A 69 1.31 -5.80 2.72
CA LEU A 69 2.56 -5.37 2.08
C LEU A 69 2.49 -5.36 0.54
N PHE A 70 1.31 -5.57 -0.06
CA PHE A 70 1.11 -5.46 -1.53
C PHE A 70 1.69 -4.16 -2.10
N GLY A 71 1.58 -3.05 -1.37
CA GLY A 71 2.09 -1.76 -1.81
C GLY A 71 3.60 -1.72 -2.01
N LEU A 72 4.37 -2.60 -1.35
CA LEU A 72 5.79 -2.82 -1.60
C LEU A 72 6.00 -3.70 -2.84
N PHE A 73 5.30 -4.82 -2.92
CA PHE A 73 5.37 -5.75 -4.03
C PHE A 73 4.14 -6.67 -4.08
N PRO A 74 3.56 -6.92 -5.27
CA PRO A 74 3.97 -6.44 -6.60
C PRO A 74 3.48 -5.02 -6.94
N GLY A 75 2.88 -4.27 -6.00
CA GLY A 75 2.54 -2.86 -6.20
C GLY A 75 3.75 -1.93 -6.10
N HIS A 76 3.53 -0.63 -6.28
CA HIS A 76 4.61 0.37 -6.32
C HIS A 76 4.37 1.59 -5.40
N THR A 77 3.36 1.49 -4.55
CA THR A 77 2.94 2.59 -3.66
C THR A 77 3.85 2.78 -2.44
N ILE A 78 4.69 1.79 -2.12
CA ILE A 78 5.73 1.86 -1.08
C ILE A 78 7.08 1.60 -1.76
N ASN A 79 7.99 2.57 -1.72
CA ASN A 79 9.34 2.45 -2.28
C ASN A 79 10.34 3.36 -1.56
N LEU A 80 11.63 3.05 -1.74
CA LEU A 80 12.73 3.76 -1.05
C LEU A 80 12.83 5.24 -1.45
N GLU A 81 12.47 5.58 -2.68
CA GLU A 81 12.59 6.96 -3.18
C GLU A 81 11.53 7.89 -2.58
N LYS A 82 10.29 7.41 -2.45
CA LYS A 82 9.14 8.25 -2.07
C LYS A 82 8.66 8.02 -0.66
N THR A 83 8.85 6.83 -0.10
CA THR A 83 8.29 6.45 1.21
C THR A 83 9.31 5.67 2.06
N PRO A 84 10.51 6.22 2.32
CA PRO A 84 11.56 5.51 3.05
C PRO A 84 11.14 5.09 4.46
N ASP A 85 10.30 5.87 5.15
CA ASP A 85 9.81 5.51 6.48
C ASP A 85 8.80 4.35 6.45
N LEU A 86 7.99 4.25 5.39
CA LEU A 86 7.15 3.06 5.20
C LEU A 86 8.00 1.83 4.89
N CYS A 87 9.12 1.96 4.15
CA CYS A 87 10.02 0.84 3.92
C CYS A 87 10.63 0.28 5.21
N LYS A 88 10.98 1.15 6.18
CA LYS A 88 11.42 0.70 7.52
C LYS A 88 10.33 -0.08 8.25
N ALA A 89 9.07 0.39 8.18
CA ALA A 89 7.95 -0.32 8.78
C ALA A 89 7.64 -1.65 8.07
N VAL A 90 7.86 -1.74 6.75
CA VAL A 90 7.75 -3.01 6.02
C VAL A 90 8.80 -4.01 6.52
N ASP A 91 10.05 -3.58 6.69
CA ASP A 91 11.13 -4.42 7.22
C ASP A 91 10.73 -5.03 8.58
N TYR A 92 10.27 -4.19 9.51
CA TYR A 92 9.76 -4.64 10.79
C TYR A 92 8.54 -5.59 10.66
N SER A 93 7.64 -5.33 9.71
CA SER A 93 6.49 -6.21 9.45
C SER A 93 6.91 -7.61 8.99
N LEU A 94 7.96 -7.69 8.17
CA LEU A 94 8.48 -8.96 7.65
C LEU A 94 9.22 -9.74 8.75
N ILE A 95 9.98 -9.06 9.62
CA ILE A 95 10.60 -9.66 10.81
C ILE A 95 9.53 -10.20 11.75
N LYS A 96 8.49 -9.41 12.05
CA LYS A 96 7.35 -9.82 12.90
C LYS A 96 6.65 -11.07 12.37
N ARG A 97 6.56 -11.22 11.05
CA ARG A 97 5.97 -12.39 10.38
C ARG A 97 6.90 -13.60 10.31
N GLY A 98 8.13 -13.48 10.82
CA GLY A 98 9.14 -14.54 10.81
C GLY A 98 9.76 -14.80 9.43
N LEU A 99 9.66 -13.85 8.49
CA LEU A 99 10.20 -14.00 7.13
C LEU A 99 11.68 -13.64 7.02
N PHE A 100 12.25 -13.00 8.04
CA PHE A 100 13.68 -12.74 8.18
C PHE A 100 14.10 -12.97 9.64
N GLN A 101 15.27 -13.54 9.85
CA GLN A 101 15.99 -13.46 11.12
C GLN A 101 16.98 -12.30 11.02
N GLU A 102 17.10 -11.48 12.06
CA GLU A 102 18.23 -10.58 12.20
C GLU A 102 19.52 -11.42 12.07
N LEU A 103 20.42 -11.00 11.18
CA LEU A 103 21.77 -11.57 11.04
C LEU A 103 22.65 -11.18 12.24
#